data_AF-A0AAU1HPC6-F1
#
_entry.id   AF-A0AAU1HPC6-F1
#
_cell.length_a   1.000
_cell.length_b   1.000
_cell.length_c   1.000
_cell.angle_alpha   90.00
_cell.angle_beta   90.00
_cell.angle_gamma   90.00
#
_symmetry.space_group_name_H-M   'P 1'
#
loop_
_entity.id
_entity.type
_entity.pdbx_description
1 polymer ?
#
loop_
_entity_poly.entity_id
_entity_poly.type
_entity_poly.pdbx_seq_one_letter_code
_entity_poly.pdbx_strand_id
1 'polypeptide(L)'
;MVITAIDADMEAGGLDNVHNLTGGAGTAAAGLTFWLAQERNMEPAALLAQLAAPFPQNARERDVVRMLETLLTGPPGMTETADFAANLFHEDEERFYDLIVDLGRYAASCIGMLETSGISSEAETLEALDDMLQQFFAPEPPPPATPRKERGPRT
;
A
#
# COMPACT_ATOMS: atom_id res chain seq x y z
N MET A 1 -22.13 6.59 -0.29
CA MET A 1 -21.77 5.43 0.56
C MET A 1 -20.31 5.48 0.98
N VAL A 2 -19.34 5.75 0.09
CA VAL A 2 -17.92 5.89 0.45
C VAL A 2 -17.63 7.17 1.25
N ILE A 3 -18.14 8.32 0.80
CA ILE A 3 -18.08 9.59 1.57
C ILE A 3 -18.66 9.41 2.99
N THR A 4 -19.70 8.59 3.11
CA THR A 4 -20.37 8.31 4.39
C THR A 4 -19.54 7.44 5.33
N ALA A 5 -18.66 6.58 4.79
CA ALA A 5 -17.71 5.80 5.58
C ALA A 5 -16.48 6.63 5.97
N ILE A 6 -16.03 7.53 5.09
CA ILE A 6 -14.93 8.47 5.33
C ILE A 6 -15.32 9.53 6.36
N ASP A 7 -16.53 10.10 6.26
CA ASP A 7 -17.08 11.03 7.26
C ASP A 7 -17.18 10.34 8.64
N ALA A 8 -17.61 9.08 8.67
CA ALA A 8 -17.68 8.30 9.90
C ALA A 8 -16.30 7.98 10.49
N ASP A 9 -15.27 7.80 9.66
CA ASP A 9 -13.90 7.50 10.09
C ASP A 9 -13.15 8.77 10.55
N MET A 10 -13.41 9.92 9.89
CA MET A 10 -12.99 11.24 10.38
C MET A 10 -13.59 11.56 11.75
N GLU A 11 -14.86 11.21 12.00
CA GLU A 11 -15.50 11.35 13.31
C GLU A 11 -14.97 10.37 14.38
N ALA A 12 -14.40 9.22 13.97
CA ALA A 12 -13.99 8.15 14.88
C ALA A 12 -12.51 8.18 15.32
N GLY A 13 -11.62 8.83 14.55
CA GLY A 13 -10.18 8.81 14.85
C GLY A 13 -9.31 9.89 14.19
N GLY A 14 -9.87 10.75 13.34
CA GLY A 14 -9.16 11.86 12.72
C GLY A 14 -8.12 11.46 11.66
N LEU A 15 -7.28 12.43 11.28
CA LEU A 15 -6.21 12.40 10.26
C LEU A 15 -5.34 11.12 10.25
N ASP A 16 -5.12 10.52 11.42
CA ASP A 16 -4.28 9.32 11.57
C ASP A 16 -4.92 8.07 10.92
N ASN A 17 -6.24 7.93 10.97
CA ASN A 17 -6.94 6.81 10.31
C ASN A 17 -6.87 6.93 8.78
N VAL A 18 -7.00 8.15 8.28
CA VAL A 18 -6.95 8.47 6.86
C VAL A 18 -5.54 8.21 6.29
N HIS A 19 -4.50 8.56 7.04
CA HIS A 19 -3.12 8.20 6.68
C HIS A 19 -2.88 6.68 6.68
N ASN A 20 -3.42 5.96 7.67
CA ASN A 20 -3.36 4.50 7.70
C ASN A 20 -4.12 3.87 6.53
N LEU A 21 -5.23 4.47 6.10
CA LEU A 21 -6.01 4.01 4.95
C LEU A 21 -5.23 4.14 3.64
N THR A 22 -4.56 5.27 3.41
CA THR A 22 -3.69 5.46 2.23
C THR A 22 -2.49 4.53 2.26
N GLY A 23 -1.87 4.34 3.42
CA GLY A 23 -0.78 3.38 3.59
C GLY A 23 -1.21 1.95 3.30
N GLY A 24 -2.36 1.52 3.85
CA GLY A 24 -2.92 0.19 3.61
C GLY A 24 -3.31 -0.02 2.15
N ALA A 25 -4.00 0.94 1.54
CA ALA A 25 -4.38 0.86 0.12
C ALA A 25 -3.16 0.82 -0.81
N GLY A 26 -2.14 1.64 -0.53
CA GLY A 26 -0.88 1.64 -1.28
C GLY A 26 -0.11 0.33 -1.15
N THR A 27 0.04 -0.19 0.07
CA THR A 27 0.71 -1.47 0.34
C THR A 27 -0.03 -2.65 -0.29
N ALA A 28 -1.36 -2.70 -0.19
CA ALA A 28 -2.18 -3.72 -0.85
C ALA A 28 -2.00 -3.70 -2.38
N ALA A 29 -2.10 -2.51 -2.98
CA ALA A 29 -1.92 -2.35 -4.42
C ALA A 29 -0.50 -2.72 -4.88
N ALA A 30 0.54 -2.34 -4.13
CA ALA A 30 1.92 -2.70 -4.44
C ALA A 30 2.17 -4.21 -4.30
N GLY A 31 1.65 -4.84 -3.23
CA GLY A 31 1.76 -6.29 -3.00
C GLY A 31 1.09 -7.10 -4.09
N LEU A 32 -0.12 -6.72 -4.51
CA LEU A 32 -0.83 -7.37 -5.62
C LEU A 32 -0.12 -7.19 -6.96
N THR A 33 0.49 -6.02 -7.18
CA THR A 33 1.31 -5.77 -8.37
C THR A 33 2.51 -6.71 -8.38
N PHE A 34 3.19 -6.86 -7.23
CA PHE A 34 4.33 -7.76 -7.11
C PHE A 34 3.93 -9.22 -7.36
N TRP A 35 2.83 -9.67 -6.76
CA TRP A 35 2.33 -11.04 -6.96
C TRP A 35 1.99 -11.31 -8.43
N LEU A 36 1.19 -10.44 -9.06
CA LEU A 36 0.88 -10.58 -10.49
C LEU A 36 2.13 -10.55 -11.38
N ALA A 37 3.13 -9.75 -11.03
CA ALA A 37 4.36 -9.66 -11.79
C ALA A 37 5.18 -10.96 -11.68
N GLN A 38 5.25 -11.53 -10.47
CA GLN A 38 5.91 -12.80 -10.20
C GLN A 38 5.27 -13.95 -11.01
N GLU A 39 3.95 -14.04 -11.01
CA GLU A 39 3.21 -15.09 -11.73
C GLU A 39 3.37 -14.98 -13.26
N ARG A 40 3.57 -13.76 -13.75
CA ARG A 40 3.83 -13.49 -15.17
C ARG A 40 5.30 -13.52 -15.55
N ASN A 41 6.19 -13.80 -14.58
CA ASN A 41 7.63 -13.77 -14.73
C ASN A 41 8.12 -12.44 -15.35
N MET A 42 7.57 -11.34 -14.82
CA MET A 42 7.76 -9.98 -15.29
C MET A 42 8.30 -9.07 -14.17
N GLU A 43 9.00 -8.02 -14.55
CA GLU A 43 9.34 -6.94 -13.62
C GLU A 43 8.08 -6.17 -13.19
N PRO A 44 7.89 -5.87 -11.90
CA PRO A 44 6.72 -5.13 -11.40
C PRO A 44 6.48 -3.80 -12.11
N ALA A 45 7.54 -3.05 -12.43
CA ALA A 45 7.44 -1.81 -13.18
C ALA A 45 6.94 -2.03 -14.63
N ALA A 46 7.33 -3.12 -15.27
CA ALA A 46 6.87 -3.46 -16.62
C ALA A 46 5.41 -3.92 -16.61
N LEU A 47 4.98 -4.65 -15.57
CA LEU A 47 3.57 -4.98 -15.38
C LEU A 47 2.74 -3.72 -15.14
N LEU A 48 3.20 -2.84 -14.25
CA LEU A 48 2.52 -1.59 -13.94
C LEU A 48 2.36 -0.71 -15.19
N ALA A 49 3.38 -0.60 -16.03
CA ALA A 49 3.29 0.09 -17.31
C ALA A 49 2.25 -0.53 -18.27
N GLN A 50 2.11 -1.86 -18.29
CA GLN A 50 1.09 -2.55 -19.09
C GLN A 50 -0.31 -2.34 -18.53
N LEU A 51 -0.47 -2.39 -17.21
CA LEU A 51 -1.73 -2.14 -16.53
C LEU A 51 -2.14 -0.67 -16.63
N ALA A 52 -1.17 0.25 -16.68
CA ALA A 52 -1.38 1.68 -16.86
C ALA A 52 -1.75 2.08 -18.30
N ALA A 53 -1.34 1.30 -19.31
CA ALA A 53 -1.53 1.60 -20.73
C ALA A 53 -2.97 1.85 -21.22
N PRO A 54 -4.03 1.15 -20.73
CA PRO A 54 -5.41 1.40 -21.15
C PRO A 54 -6.03 2.65 -20.50
N PHE A 55 -5.38 3.27 -19.51
CA PHE A 55 -5.90 4.47 -18.86
C PHE A 55 -5.51 5.72 -19.67
N PRO A 56 -6.47 6.54 -20.12
CA PRO A 56 -6.15 7.81 -20.78
C PRO A 56 -5.32 8.72 -19.85
N GLN A 57 -4.58 9.68 -20.42
CA GLN A 57 -3.56 10.51 -19.73
C GLN A 57 -4.10 11.50 -18.65
N ASN A 58 -5.09 11.11 -17.87
CA ASN A 58 -5.67 11.95 -16.83
C ASN A 58 -4.68 12.09 -15.67
N ALA A 59 -4.75 13.21 -14.94
CA ALA A 59 -3.82 13.46 -13.83
C ALA A 59 -3.99 12.48 -12.66
N ARG A 60 -5.22 11.98 -12.42
CA ARG A 60 -5.56 11.08 -11.30
C ARG A 60 -4.92 9.70 -11.41
N GLU A 61 -5.01 9.06 -12.57
CA GLU A 61 -4.45 7.71 -12.78
C GLU A 61 -2.91 7.71 -12.75
N ARG A 62 -2.29 8.85 -13.07
CA ARG A 62 -0.84 9.06 -12.89
C ARG A 62 -0.43 9.09 -11.42
N ASP A 63 -1.30 9.53 -10.50
CA ASP A 63 -0.96 9.57 -9.08
C ASP A 63 -0.88 8.15 -8.50
N VAL A 64 -1.79 7.24 -8.91
CA VAL A 64 -1.73 5.81 -8.55
C VAL A 64 -0.45 5.16 -9.08
N VAL A 65 -0.17 5.31 -10.38
CA VAL A 65 1.02 4.70 -10.99
C VAL A 65 2.29 5.26 -10.36
N ARG A 66 2.39 6.59 -10.20
CA ARG A 66 3.54 7.23 -9.56
C ARG A 66 3.74 6.73 -8.13
N MET A 67 2.68 6.64 -7.35
CA MET A 67 2.74 6.14 -5.98
C MET A 67 3.24 4.70 -5.93
N LEU A 68 2.74 3.84 -6.83
CA LEU A 68 3.17 2.45 -6.93
C LEU A 68 4.63 2.33 -7.40
N GLU A 69 5.05 3.10 -8.40
CA GLU A 69 6.45 3.16 -8.83
C GLU A 69 7.38 3.56 -7.69
N THR A 70 7.00 4.58 -6.91
CA THR A 70 7.77 5.02 -5.76
C THR A 70 7.81 3.94 -4.67
N LEU A 71 6.68 3.35 -4.28
CA LEU A 71 6.62 2.26 -3.29
C LEU A 71 7.48 1.05 -3.67
N LEU A 72 7.55 0.72 -4.96
CA LEU A 72 8.34 -0.40 -5.48
C LEU A 72 9.86 -0.17 -5.38
N THR A 73 10.33 1.04 -5.03
CA THR A 73 11.76 1.31 -4.76
C THR A 73 12.22 0.87 -3.36
N GLY A 74 11.30 0.38 -2.52
CA GLY A 74 11.60 -0.13 -1.17
C GLY A 74 11.52 0.94 -0.07
N PRO A 75 12.24 0.78 1.06
CA PRO A 75 12.11 1.66 2.22
C PRO A 75 12.25 3.18 1.94
N PRO A 76 13.16 3.65 1.06
CA PRO A 76 13.23 5.06 0.67
C PRO A 76 11.92 5.53 0.02
N GLY A 77 11.38 4.74 -0.90
CA GLY A 77 10.13 5.01 -1.58
C GLY A 77 8.91 5.01 -0.67
N MET A 78 8.89 4.20 0.38
CA MET A 78 7.83 4.25 1.40
C MET A 78 7.79 5.62 2.09
N THR A 79 8.95 6.20 2.40
CA THR A 79 9.04 7.53 3.02
C THR A 79 8.59 8.62 2.04
N GLU A 80 9.06 8.56 0.79
CA GLU A 80 8.67 9.52 -0.25
C GLU A 80 7.17 9.46 -0.57
N THR A 81 6.58 8.27 -0.49
CA THR A 81 5.15 8.06 -0.68
C THR A 81 4.34 8.67 0.46
N ALA A 82 4.81 8.53 1.71
CA ALA A 82 4.19 9.16 2.86
C ALA A 82 4.22 10.70 2.74
N ASP A 83 5.36 11.27 2.33
CA ASP A 83 5.50 12.71 2.11
C ASP A 83 4.61 13.20 0.95
N PHE A 84 4.54 12.44 -0.15
CA PHE A 84 3.63 12.73 -1.26
C PHE A 84 2.17 12.75 -0.80
N ALA A 85 1.73 11.73 -0.07
CA ALA A 85 0.37 11.61 0.43
C ALA A 85 0.02 12.73 1.41
N ALA A 86 0.93 13.09 2.32
CA ALA A 86 0.74 14.20 3.26
C ALA A 86 0.64 15.56 2.56
N ASN A 87 1.50 15.81 1.56
CA ASN A 87 1.41 17.03 0.76
C ASN A 87 0.12 17.10 -0.05
N LEU A 88 -0.29 15.98 -0.65
CA LEU A 88 -1.53 15.91 -1.41
C LEU A 88 -2.75 16.18 -0.52
N PHE A 89 -2.79 15.62 0.69
CA PHE A 89 -3.84 15.90 1.66
C PHE A 89 -3.92 17.40 2.00
N HIS A 90 -2.76 18.04 2.20
CA HIS A 90 -2.72 19.46 2.59
C HIS A 90 -3.09 20.40 1.44
N GLU A 91 -2.72 20.06 0.21
CA GLU A 91 -2.91 20.89 -0.98
C GLU A 91 -4.29 20.68 -1.63
N ASP A 92 -4.78 19.44 -1.63
CA ASP A 92 -6.00 19.01 -2.33
C ASP A 92 -6.59 17.75 -1.68
N GLU A 93 -7.34 17.96 -0.60
CA GLU A 93 -7.94 16.88 0.21
C GLU A 93 -8.89 15.99 -0.61
N GLU A 94 -9.67 16.56 -1.54
CA GLU A 94 -10.56 15.78 -2.41
C GLU A 94 -9.76 14.83 -3.31
N ARG A 95 -8.68 15.34 -3.92
CA ARG A 95 -7.80 14.51 -4.75
C ARG A 95 -7.07 13.44 -3.94
N PHE A 96 -6.74 13.71 -2.68
CA PHE A 96 -6.19 12.71 -1.78
C PHE A 96 -7.20 11.57 -1.52
N TYR A 97 -8.47 11.86 -1.26
CA TYR A 97 -9.48 10.82 -1.10
C TYR A 97 -9.76 10.06 -2.39
N ASP A 98 -9.77 10.76 -3.52
CA ASP A 98 -9.88 10.12 -4.83
C ASP A 98 -8.72 9.14 -5.09
N LEU A 99 -7.50 9.49 -4.67
CA LEU A 99 -6.33 8.60 -4.76
C LEU A 99 -6.56 7.30 -3.97
N ILE A 100 -7.08 7.36 -2.73
CA ILE A 100 -7.39 6.16 -1.94
C ILE A 100 -8.40 5.27 -2.69
N VAL A 101 -9.45 5.87 -3.24
CA VAL A 101 -10.48 5.14 -3.98
C VAL A 101 -9.89 4.49 -5.23
N ASP A 102 -9.03 5.20 -5.95
CA ASP A 102 -8.41 4.69 -7.17
C ASP A 102 -7.38 3.58 -6.87
N LEU A 103 -6.65 3.65 -5.75
CA LEU A 103 -5.83 2.54 -5.24
C LEU A 103 -6.68 1.30 -4.93
N GLY A 104 -7.83 1.47 -4.28
CA GLY A 104 -8.78 0.38 -4.01
C GLY A 104 -9.32 -0.27 -5.29
N ARG A 105 -9.67 0.54 -6.30
CA ARG A 105 -10.11 0.03 -7.61
C ARG A 105 -9.01 -0.72 -8.35
N TYR A 106 -7.79 -0.22 -8.27
CA TYR A 106 -6.63 -0.89 -8.83
C TYR A 106 -6.41 -2.26 -8.17
N ALA A 107 -6.41 -2.30 -6.83
CA ALA A 107 -6.29 -3.54 -6.08
C ALA A 107 -7.39 -4.56 -6.46
N ALA A 108 -8.66 -4.14 -6.51
CA ALA A 108 -9.75 -4.99 -6.96
C ALA A 108 -9.56 -5.54 -8.38
N SER A 109 -9.00 -4.73 -9.28
CA SER A 109 -8.68 -5.17 -10.65
C SER A 109 -7.59 -6.24 -10.64
N CYS A 110 -6.57 -6.09 -9.80
CA CYS A 110 -5.52 -7.10 -9.64
C CYS A 110 -6.07 -8.43 -9.09
N ILE A 111 -6.96 -8.37 -8.09
CA ILE A 111 -7.64 -9.55 -7.54
C ILE A 111 -8.43 -10.28 -8.64
N GLY A 112 -9.23 -9.54 -9.41
CA GLY A 112 -9.98 -10.12 -10.53
C GLY A 112 -9.07 -10.74 -11.61
N MET A 113 -7.87 -10.18 -11.84
CA MET A 113 -6.89 -10.78 -12.75
C MET A 113 -6.27 -12.07 -12.20
N LEU A 114 -5.98 -12.15 -10.90
CA LEU A 114 -5.49 -13.37 -10.25
C LEU A 114 -6.54 -14.48 -10.34
N GLU A 115 -7.80 -14.15 -10.06
CA GLU A 115 -8.92 -15.09 -10.12
C GLU A 115 -9.17 -15.57 -11.55
N THR A 116 -9.25 -14.65 -12.52
CA THR A 116 -9.48 -15.00 -13.93
C THR A 116 -8.35 -15.84 -14.52
N SER A 117 -7.12 -15.69 -13.99
CA SER A 117 -5.96 -16.48 -14.39
C SER A 117 -5.89 -17.83 -13.68
N GLY A 118 -6.79 -18.12 -12.74
CA GLY A 118 -6.80 -19.35 -11.95
C GLY A 118 -5.64 -19.46 -10.96
N ILE A 119 -5.01 -18.32 -10.60
CA ILE A 119 -3.85 -18.27 -9.72
C ILE A 119 -4.29 -18.34 -8.25
N SER A 120 -5.26 -17.51 -7.88
CA SER A 120 -5.82 -17.46 -6.53
C SER A 120 -7.27 -17.00 -6.60
N SER A 121 -8.13 -17.57 -5.77
CA SER A 121 -9.51 -17.09 -5.64
C SER A 121 -9.56 -15.72 -4.97
N GLU A 122 -10.67 -14.98 -5.13
CA GLU A 122 -10.87 -13.70 -4.43
C GLU A 122 -10.68 -13.85 -2.91
N ALA A 123 -11.26 -14.90 -2.31
CA ALA A 123 -11.19 -15.13 -0.87
C ALA A 123 -9.75 -15.38 -0.38
N GLU A 124 -8.99 -16.24 -1.07
CA GLU A 124 -7.59 -16.52 -0.74
C GLU A 124 -6.71 -15.27 -0.92
N THR A 125 -6.99 -14.47 -1.96
CA THR A 125 -6.26 -13.23 -2.22
C THR A 125 -6.52 -12.20 -1.11
N LEU A 126 -7.77 -12.07 -0.66
CA LEU A 126 -8.14 -11.17 0.44
C LEU A 126 -7.52 -11.61 1.77
N GLU A 127 -7.46 -12.92 2.05
CA GLU A 127 -6.79 -13.46 3.24
C GLU A 127 -5.29 -13.15 3.22
N ALA A 128 -4.61 -13.39 2.09
CA ALA A 128 -3.19 -13.07 1.94
C ALA A 128 -2.91 -11.56 2.05
N LEU A 129 -3.83 -10.72 1.57
CA LEU A 129 -3.75 -9.26 1.73
C LEU A 129 -3.89 -8.86 3.20
N ASP A 130 -4.82 -9.45 3.94
CA ASP A 130 -5.00 -9.17 5.38
C ASP A 130 -3.72 -9.52 6.16
N ASP A 131 -3.14 -10.70 5.91
CA ASP A 131 -1.87 -11.12 6.51
C ASP A 131 -0.73 -10.14 6.20
N MET A 132 -0.64 -9.67 4.96
CA MET A 132 0.38 -8.70 4.54
C MET A 132 0.18 -7.34 5.24
N LEU A 133 -1.06 -6.87 5.34
CA LEU A 133 -1.37 -5.61 6.01
C LEU A 133 -1.10 -5.70 7.52
N GLN A 134 -1.45 -6.81 8.15
CA GLN A 134 -1.12 -7.05 9.55
C GLN A 134 0.39 -7.00 9.81
N GLN A 135 1.20 -7.57 8.91
CA GLN A 135 2.66 -7.48 9.00
C GLN A 135 3.17 -6.06 8.78
N PHE A 136 2.58 -5.31 7.85
CA PHE A 136 2.96 -3.93 7.57
C PHE A 136 2.69 -3.00 8.76
N PHE A 137 1.56 -3.18 9.45
CA PHE A 137 1.20 -2.40 10.64
C PHE A 137 1.71 -3.01 11.96
N ALA A 138 2.42 -4.14 11.92
CA ALA A 138 2.98 -4.74 13.12
C ALA A 138 4.02 -3.81 13.74
N PRO A 139 3.97 -3.57 15.07
CA PRO A 139 5.01 -2.79 15.74
C PRO A 139 6.36 -3.50 15.60
N GLU A 140 7.41 -2.72 15.28
CA GLU A 140 8.76 -3.24 15.10
C GLU A 140 9.17 -4.06 16.35
N PRO A 141 9.73 -5.27 16.19
CA PRO A 141 10.16 -6.07 17.33
C PRO A 141 11.19 -5.28 18.15
N PRO A 142 11.13 -5.35 19.50
CA PRO A 142 12.06 -4.62 20.34
C PRO A 142 13.50 -5.02 19.98
N PRO A 143 14.46 -4.07 19.95
CA PRO A 143 15.83 -4.37 19.59
C PRO A 143 16.37 -5.48 20.50
N PRO A 144 17.20 -6.40 19.96
CA PRO A 144 17.73 -7.50 20.73
C PRO A 144 18.43 -6.98 21.98
N ALA A 145 18.05 -7.51 23.14
CA ALA A 145 18.62 -7.11 24.42
C ALA A 145 20.15 -7.20 24.37
N THR A 146 20.84 -6.08 24.57
CA THR A 146 22.30 -6.07 24.61
C THR A 146 22.75 -7.00 25.75
N PRO A 147 23.61 -7.99 25.49
CA PRO A 147 24.06 -8.88 26.56
C PRO A 147 24.73 -8.03 27.65
N ARG A 148 24.18 -8.10 28.86
CA ARG A 148 24.80 -7.51 30.05
C ARG A 148 26.21 -8.10 30.16
N LYS A 149 27.24 -7.28 29.95
CA LYS A 149 28.60 -7.63 30.35
C LYS A 149 28.55 -7.93 31.85
N GLU A 150 28.63 -9.21 32.21
CA GLU A 150 28.88 -9.63 33.58
C GLU A 150 30.15 -8.91 34.04
N ARG A 151 30.02 -8.02 35.02
CA ARG A 151 31.16 -7.45 35.71
C ARG A 151 31.83 -8.63 36.42
N GLY A 152 32.95 -9.09 35.87
CA GLY A 152 33.80 -10.08 36.52
C GLY A 152 34.16 -9.65 37.96
N PRO A 153 34.38 -10.62 38.86
CA PRO A 153 34.60 -10.34 40.27
C PRO A 153 35.84 -9.47 40.45
N ARG A 154 35.69 -8.38 41.22
CA ARG A 154 36.85 -7.68 41.77
C ARG A 154 37.47 -8.62 42.81
N THR A 155 38.76 -8.87 42.60
CA THR A 155 39.73 -9.61 43.43
C THR A 155 39.44 -9.59 44.92
#